data_AF-A0A1F6D1H3-F1
#
_entry.id   AF-A0A1F6D1H3-F1
#
_cell.length_a   1.000
_cell.length_b   1.000
_cell.length_c   1.000
_cell.angle_alpha   90.00
_cell.angle_beta   90.00
_cell.angle_gamma   90.00
#
_symmetry.space_group_name_H-M   'P 1'
#
loop_
_entity.id
_entity.type
_entity.pdbx_description
1 polymer ?
#
loop_
_entity_poly.entity_id
_entity_poly.type
_entity_poly.pdbx_seq_one_letter_code
_entity_poly.pdbx_strand_id
1 'polypeptide(L)'
;MTWEEAREGSIEKWFQVEETVQEMVDEGRRDPTGLLTRIAEACAFCEAAMEHRAHGDLPLAGLKGVNKCHYCEAYASYGGCQEPIHHLNQAIADEDWEDVKGRVRGIIEMLRGMALPTV
;
A
#
# COMPACT_ATOMS: atom_id res chain seq x y z
N MET A 1 -0.68 15.64 8.46
CA MET A 1 0.09 14.71 7.63
C MET A 1 0.55 15.47 6.39
N THR A 2 1.73 15.22 5.84
CA THR A 2 2.15 15.69 4.51
C THR A 2 2.06 14.54 3.50
N TRP A 3 2.19 14.81 2.21
CA TRP A 3 2.20 13.74 1.20
C TRP A 3 3.42 12.82 1.32
N GLU A 4 4.55 13.38 1.73
CA GLU A 4 5.76 12.63 2.01
C GLU A 4 5.52 11.70 3.21
N GLU A 5 4.93 12.21 4.30
CA GLU A 5 4.54 11.40 5.46
C GLU A 5 3.53 10.30 5.12
N ALA A 6 2.56 10.57 4.24
CA ALA A 6 1.58 9.57 3.80
C ALA A 6 2.23 8.46 2.94
N ARG A 7 3.15 8.82 2.05
CA ARG A 7 3.89 7.84 1.22
C ARG A 7 4.84 7.02 2.08
N GLU A 8 5.64 7.68 2.91
CA GLU A 8 6.60 7.01 3.79
C GLU A 8 5.90 6.11 4.81
N GLY A 9 4.82 6.58 5.44
CA GLY A 9 4.01 5.76 6.34
C GLY A 9 3.34 4.58 5.63
N SER A 10 2.88 4.75 4.38
CA SER A 10 2.34 3.61 3.60
C SER A 10 3.43 2.60 3.26
N ILE A 11 4.61 3.06 2.86
CA ILE A 11 5.78 2.20 2.60
C ILE A 11 6.15 1.43 3.88
N GLU A 12 6.19 2.09 5.03
CA GLU A 12 6.49 1.47 6.33
C GLU A 12 5.45 0.38 6.67
N LYS A 13 4.16 0.63 6.43
CA LYS A 13 3.11 -0.37 6.63
C LYS A 13 3.28 -1.59 5.73
N TRP A 14 3.66 -1.39 4.48
CA TRP A 14 3.95 -2.50 3.56
C TRP A 14 5.24 -3.23 3.90
N PHE A 15 6.25 -2.56 4.47
CA PHE A 15 7.41 -3.24 5.06
C PHE A 15 7.03 -4.14 6.23
N GLN A 16 6.13 -3.71 7.10
CA GLN A 16 5.62 -4.56 8.20
C GLN A 16 4.90 -5.81 7.66
N VAL A 17 4.19 -5.68 6.54
CA VAL A 17 3.61 -6.83 5.82
C VAL A 17 4.72 -7.75 5.29
N GLU A 18 5.77 -7.21 4.66
CA GLU A 18 6.90 -7.99 4.15
C GLU A 18 7.62 -8.76 5.28
N GLU A 19 7.90 -8.09 6.40
CA GLU A 19 8.50 -8.72 7.59
C GLU A 19 7.64 -9.87 8.10
N THR A 20 6.32 -9.65 8.22
CA THR A 20 5.38 -10.71 8.64
C THR A 20 5.43 -11.92 7.71
N VAL A 21 5.45 -11.70 6.39
CA VAL A 21 5.58 -12.79 5.40
C VAL A 21 6.92 -13.51 5.55
N GLN A 22 8.01 -12.77 5.74
CA GLN A 22 9.35 -13.33 5.88
C GLN A 22 9.47 -14.19 7.16
N GLU A 23 8.98 -13.71 8.30
CA GLU A 23 8.92 -14.46 9.56
C GLU A 23 8.09 -15.74 9.42
N MET A 24 6.93 -15.65 8.77
CA MET A 24 6.08 -16.82 8.47
C MET A 24 6.83 -17.87 7.63
N VAL A 25 7.60 -17.43 6.63
CA VAL A 25 8.43 -18.31 5.79
C VAL A 25 9.56 -18.96 6.61
N ASP A 26 10.32 -18.16 7.37
CA ASP A 26 11.50 -18.62 8.12
C ASP A 26 11.13 -19.56 9.29
N GLU A 27 10.02 -19.30 9.98
CA GLU A 27 9.55 -20.13 11.10
C GLU A 27 8.74 -21.35 10.62
N GLY A 28 8.42 -21.45 9.33
CA GLY A 28 7.52 -22.49 8.80
C GLY A 28 6.08 -22.39 9.36
N ARG A 29 5.68 -21.22 9.86
CA ARG A 29 4.36 -20.97 10.42
C ARG A 29 3.50 -20.21 9.43
N ARG A 30 2.27 -20.67 9.20
CA ARG A 30 1.29 -19.96 8.36
C ARG A 30 0.21 -19.34 9.22
N ASP A 31 0.15 -18.02 9.25
CA ASP A 31 -0.93 -17.24 9.87
C ASP A 31 -1.56 -16.30 8.83
N PRO A 32 -2.42 -16.84 7.93
CA PRO A 32 -3.10 -16.03 6.93
C PRO A 32 -4.00 -14.95 7.56
N THR A 33 -4.54 -15.17 8.77
CA THR A 33 -5.39 -14.19 9.46
C THR A 33 -4.56 -12.99 9.93
N GLY A 34 -3.41 -13.25 10.56
CA GLY A 34 -2.45 -12.22 10.96
C GLY A 34 -1.95 -11.41 9.76
N LEU A 35 -1.61 -12.09 8.66
CA LEU A 35 -1.18 -11.43 7.42
C LEU A 35 -2.28 -10.55 6.81
N LEU A 36 -3.51 -11.07 6.69
CA LEU A 36 -4.65 -10.29 6.17
C LEU A 36 -4.96 -9.08 7.07
N THR A 37 -4.76 -9.21 8.39
CA THR A 37 -4.91 -8.09 9.33
C THR A 37 -3.87 -7.00 9.05
N ARG A 38 -2.59 -7.36 8.84
CA ARG A 38 -1.54 -6.40 8.48
C ARG A 38 -1.80 -5.71 7.14
N ILE A 39 -2.28 -6.47 6.15
CA ILE A 39 -2.67 -5.91 4.85
C ILE A 39 -3.83 -4.92 5.02
N ALA A 40 -4.83 -5.25 5.85
CA ALA A 40 -5.94 -4.35 6.15
C ALA A 40 -5.47 -3.07 6.85
N GLU A 41 -4.54 -3.16 7.80
CA GLU A 41 -3.92 -1.99 8.44
C GLU A 41 -3.19 -1.09 7.42
N ALA A 42 -2.44 -1.69 6.49
CA ALA A 42 -1.76 -0.95 5.43
C ALA A 42 -2.76 -0.24 4.48
N CYS A 43 -3.84 -0.93 4.12
CA CYS A 43 -4.91 -0.35 3.29
C CYS A 43 -5.66 0.78 4.02
N ALA A 44 -6.02 0.58 5.29
CA ALA A 44 -6.71 1.59 6.09
C ALA A 44 -5.87 2.85 6.29
N PHE A 45 -4.54 2.73 6.43
CA PHE A 45 -3.65 3.89 6.47
C PHE A 45 -3.71 4.69 5.16
N CYS A 46 -3.71 3.99 4.02
CA CYS A 46 -3.85 4.63 2.71
C CYS A 46 -5.20 5.37 2.59
N GLU A 47 -6.28 4.77 3.09
CA GLU A 47 -7.62 5.38 3.10
C GLU A 47 -7.70 6.61 3.99
N ALA A 48 -7.14 6.57 5.20
CA ALA A 48 -7.08 7.71 6.10
C ALA A 48 -6.30 8.90 5.48
N ALA A 49 -5.20 8.62 4.77
CA ALA A 49 -4.48 9.65 4.02
C ALA A 49 -5.35 10.30 2.92
N MET A 50 -6.30 9.56 2.33
CA MET A 50 -7.29 10.10 1.39
C MET A 50 -8.36 10.95 2.06
N GLU A 51 -8.86 10.53 3.22
CA GLU A 51 -9.89 11.30 3.96
C GLU A 51 -9.34 12.66 4.42
N HIS A 52 -8.11 12.69 4.96
CA HIS A 52 -7.45 13.95 5.31
C HIS A 52 -7.27 14.90 4.10
N ARG A 53 -7.13 14.35 2.89
CA ARG A 53 -7.16 15.14 1.64
C ARG A 53 -8.56 15.69 1.36
N ALA A 54 -9.60 14.87 1.48
CA ALA A 54 -10.97 15.27 1.20
C ALA A 54 -11.46 16.40 2.14
N HIS A 55 -10.92 16.44 3.35
CA HIS A 55 -11.23 17.48 4.35
C HIS A 55 -10.39 18.76 4.23
N GLY A 56 -9.41 18.82 3.32
CA GLY A 56 -8.59 20.03 3.11
C GLY A 56 -7.49 20.25 4.15
N ASP A 57 -7.21 19.25 4.99
CA ASP A 57 -6.17 19.31 6.04
C ASP A 57 -4.75 19.18 5.48
N LEU A 58 -4.62 18.81 4.21
CA LEU A 58 -3.35 18.71 3.48
C LEU A 58 -3.17 19.97 2.62
N PRO A 59 -2.32 20.94 3.00
CA PRO A 59 -2.15 22.17 2.24
C PRO A 59 -1.63 21.89 0.82
N LEU A 60 -2.41 22.29 -0.18
CA LEU A 60 -2.03 22.36 -1.58
C LEU A 60 -1.13 23.58 -1.81
N ALA A 61 0.14 23.52 -1.42
CA ALA A 61 1.10 24.40 -2.08
C ALA A 61 1.28 23.87 -3.52
N GLY A 62 0.52 24.40 -4.48
CA GLY A 62 0.84 24.30 -5.92
C GLY A 62 -0.15 23.58 -6.86
N LEU A 63 -1.13 22.80 -6.39
CA LEU A 63 -1.96 21.98 -7.29
C LEU A 63 -3.44 22.41 -7.32
N LYS A 64 -3.79 23.29 -8.26
CA LYS A 64 -5.20 23.58 -8.60
C LYS A 64 -5.78 22.47 -9.47
N GLY A 65 -6.87 21.85 -9.03
CA GLY A 65 -7.83 21.18 -9.93
C GLY A 65 -7.79 19.66 -10.02
N VAL A 66 -6.98 18.97 -9.21
CA VAL A 66 -6.96 17.49 -9.20
C VAL A 66 -7.86 17.01 -8.06
N ASN A 67 -9.04 16.43 -8.38
CA ASN A 67 -9.97 15.87 -7.39
C ASN A 67 -9.60 14.45 -6.94
N LYS A 68 -8.51 13.86 -7.45
CA LYS A 68 -8.07 12.50 -7.10
C LYS A 68 -6.65 12.48 -6.56
N CYS A 69 -6.43 11.63 -5.56
CA CYS A 69 -5.11 11.33 -5.04
C CYS A 69 -4.17 10.90 -6.16
N HIS A 70 -3.02 11.57 -6.35
CA HIS A 70 -2.00 11.09 -7.31
C HIS A 70 -1.54 9.68 -6.94
N TYR A 71 -1.65 9.30 -5.66
CA TYR A 71 -1.50 7.92 -5.19
C TYR A 71 -2.53 6.98 -5.84
N CYS A 72 -3.83 7.32 -5.80
CA CYS A 72 -4.87 6.53 -6.48
C CYS A 72 -4.81 6.63 -8.00
N GLU A 73 -4.32 7.73 -8.58
CA GLU A 73 -4.09 7.84 -10.03
C GLU A 73 -2.89 7.00 -10.46
N ALA A 74 -1.82 6.97 -9.66
CA ALA A 74 -0.70 6.06 -9.85
C ALA A 74 -1.20 4.61 -9.77
N TYR A 75 -1.96 4.25 -8.73
CA TYR A 75 -2.60 2.94 -8.67
C TYR A 75 -3.54 2.68 -9.85
N ALA A 76 -4.30 3.68 -10.34
CA ALA A 76 -5.17 3.53 -11.49
C ALA A 76 -4.40 3.16 -12.77
N SER A 77 -3.14 3.59 -12.89
CA SER A 77 -2.25 3.14 -13.98
C SER A 77 -1.85 1.65 -13.87
N TYR A 78 -2.03 1.05 -12.70
CA TYR A 78 -1.83 -0.38 -12.40
C TYR A 78 -3.15 -1.11 -12.08
N GLY A 79 -4.28 -0.64 -12.62
CA GLY A 79 -5.61 -1.27 -12.44
C GLY A 79 -6.36 -0.92 -11.15
N GLY A 80 -5.85 0.04 -10.40
CA GLY A 80 -6.38 0.49 -9.11
C GLY A 80 -5.78 -0.28 -7.94
N CYS A 81 -5.96 0.22 -6.72
CA CYS A 81 -5.47 -0.47 -5.51
C CYS A 81 -6.13 -1.84 -5.29
N GLN A 82 -7.28 -2.09 -5.89
CA GLN A 82 -8.01 -3.35 -5.72
C GLN A 82 -7.40 -4.52 -6.50
N GLU A 83 -6.77 -4.28 -7.66
CA GLU A 83 -6.21 -5.37 -8.47
C GLU A 83 -4.95 -6.01 -7.83
N PRO A 84 -3.93 -5.25 -7.38
CA PRO A 84 -2.80 -5.81 -6.64
C PRO A 84 -3.23 -6.54 -5.35
N ILE A 85 -4.22 -6.00 -4.64
CA ILE A 85 -4.77 -6.60 -3.42
C ILE A 85 -5.56 -7.88 -3.72
N HIS A 86 -6.34 -7.90 -4.80
CA HIS A 86 -7.04 -9.10 -5.23
C HIS A 86 -6.08 -10.24 -5.51
N HIS A 87 -5.02 -9.99 -6.27
CA HIS A 87 -4.04 -11.02 -6.57
C HIS A 87 -3.23 -11.45 -5.33
N LEU A 88 -2.92 -10.53 -4.42
CA LEU A 88 -2.29 -10.87 -3.15
C LEU A 88 -3.19 -11.78 -2.30
N ASN A 89 -4.48 -11.44 -2.18
CA ASN A 89 -5.45 -12.28 -1.45
C ASN A 89 -5.59 -13.67 -2.08
N GLN A 90 -5.57 -13.75 -3.42
CA GLN A 90 -5.60 -15.02 -4.13
C GLN A 90 -4.35 -15.86 -3.83
N ALA A 91 -3.15 -15.26 -3.90
CA ALA A 91 -1.91 -15.95 -3.55
C ALA A 91 -1.88 -16.44 -2.09
N ILE A 92 -2.44 -15.66 -1.15
CA ILE A 92 -2.61 -16.08 0.26
C ILE A 92 -3.56 -17.28 0.35
N ALA A 93 -4.70 -17.24 -0.36
CA ALA A 93 -5.68 -18.33 -0.36
C ALA A 93 -5.13 -19.62 -0.98
N ASP A 94 -4.27 -19.49 -2.00
CA ASP A 94 -3.60 -20.62 -2.67
C ASP A 94 -2.35 -21.11 -1.92
N GLU A 95 -1.99 -20.46 -0.80
CA GLU A 95 -0.79 -20.73 -0.01
C GLU A 95 0.52 -20.64 -0.83
N ASP A 96 0.54 -19.83 -1.90
CA ASP A 96 1.73 -19.57 -2.70
C ASP A 96 2.58 -18.46 -2.05
N TRP A 97 3.33 -18.83 -1.03
CA TRP A 97 4.08 -17.88 -0.19
C TRP A 97 5.22 -17.15 -0.93
N GLU A 98 5.77 -17.75 -1.98
CA GLU A 98 6.74 -17.07 -2.85
C GLU A 98 6.06 -16.01 -3.71
N ASP A 99 4.85 -16.30 -4.26
CA ASP A 99 4.05 -15.29 -4.97
C ASP A 99 3.58 -14.18 -4.03
N VAL A 100 3.13 -14.51 -2.81
CA VAL A 100 2.78 -13.53 -1.76
C VAL A 100 3.95 -12.57 -1.51
N LYS A 101 5.16 -13.10 -1.32
CA LYS A 101 6.37 -12.31 -1.12
C LYS A 101 6.70 -11.42 -2.32
N GLY A 102 6.60 -11.98 -3.54
CA GLY A 102 6.82 -11.23 -4.77
C GLY A 102 5.84 -10.06 -4.93
N ARG A 103 4.55 -10.28 -4.61
CA ARG A 103 3.51 -9.27 -4.70
C ARG A 103 3.65 -8.16 -3.67
N VAL A 104 3.97 -8.50 -2.41
CA VAL A 104 4.22 -7.50 -1.37
C VAL A 104 5.40 -6.61 -1.77
N ARG A 105 6.49 -7.18 -2.28
CA ARG A 105 7.63 -6.41 -2.81
C ARG A 105 7.24 -5.52 -3.98
N GLY A 106 6.45 -6.05 -4.92
CA GLY A 106 5.95 -5.28 -6.06
C GLY A 106 5.15 -4.04 -5.62
N ILE A 107 4.36 -4.16 -4.54
CA ILE A 107 3.64 -3.01 -3.96
C ILE A 107 4.63 -2.00 -3.37
N ILE A 108 5.64 -2.43 -2.61
CA ILE A 108 6.67 -1.54 -2.05
C ILE A 108 7.46 -0.82 -3.15
N GLU A 109 7.87 -1.53 -4.20
CA GLU A 109 8.59 -0.95 -5.34
C GLU A 109 7.75 0.06 -6.11
N MET A 110 6.47 -0.27 -6.35
CA MET A 110 5.51 0.66 -6.94
C MET A 110 5.38 1.93 -6.10
N LEU A 111 5.24 1.77 -4.77
CA LEU A 111 5.15 2.88 -3.83
C LEU A 111 6.39 3.78 -3.86
N ARG A 112 7.57 3.18 -3.95
CA ARG A 112 8.85 3.89 -4.06
C ARG A 112 8.99 4.61 -5.39
N GLY A 113 8.55 4.01 -6.48
CA GLY A 113 8.62 4.56 -7.84
C GLY A 113 7.66 5.71 -8.13
N MET A 114 6.68 5.96 -7.25
CA MET A 114 5.78 7.11 -7.42
C MET A 114 6.53 8.44 -7.26
N ALA A 115 6.51 9.25 -8.32
CA ALA A 115 6.95 10.64 -8.25
C ALA A 115 5.97 11.45 -7.37
N LEU A 116 6.50 12.07 -6.32
CA LEU A 116 5.76 13.12 -5.62
C LEU A 116 5.65 14.33 -6.56
N PRO A 117 4.49 15.01 -6.63
CA PRO A 117 4.38 16.20 -7.46
C PRO A 117 5.41 17.22 -6.99
N THR A 118 6.33 17.56 -7.89
CA THR A 118 7.25 18.68 -7.71
C THR A 118 6.45 19.97 -7.79
N VAL A 119 6.60 20.80 -6.75
CA VAL A 119 5.97 22.11 -6.56
C VAL A 119 6.19 23.04 -7.75
#